data_AF-A0A3C0BAW1-F1
#
_entry.id   AF-A0A3C0BAW1-F1
#
_cell.length_a   1.000
_cell.length_b   1.000
_cell.length_c   1.000
_cell.angle_alpha   90.00
_cell.angle_beta   90.00
_cell.angle_gamma   90.00
#
_symmetry.space_group_name_H-M   'P 1'
#
loop_
_entity.id
_entity.type
_entity.pdbx_description
1 polymer ?
#
loop_
_entity_poly.entity_id
_entity_poly.type
_entity_poly.pdbx_seq_one_letter_code
_entity_poly.pdbx_strand_id
1 'polypeptide(L)'
;LILSLLVFYRGHNEPGGGFIGGLMASAGFIFYAMAFDTQEARKKLKLNPLTLMVLGLVTAVTSTIPALFAGNPFFTGEWISINLAFAGTLKLGTPLLFDLGVYLTVWGIMLMIIFNIMEE
;
A
#
# COMPACT_ATOMS: atom_id res chain seq x y z
N LEU A 1 3.75 -11.53 3.17
CA LEU A 1 3.94 -10.07 3.37
C LEU A 1 5.26 -9.56 2.80
N ILE A 2 6.42 -10.13 3.12
CA ILE A 2 7.71 -9.67 2.57
C ILE A 2 7.70 -9.60 1.04
N LEU A 3 7.23 -10.66 0.36
CA LEU A 3 7.11 -10.68 -1.10
C LEU A 3 6.19 -9.57 -1.64
N SER A 4 5.07 -9.31 -0.96
CA SER A 4 4.14 -8.23 -1.31
C SER A 4 4.81 -6.85 -1.22
N LEU A 5 5.61 -6.61 -0.16
CA LEU A 5 6.38 -5.37 -0.01
C LEU A 5 7.50 -5.23 -1.05
N LEU A 6 8.15 -6.33 -1.42
CA LEU A 6 9.17 -6.34 -2.48
C LEU A 6 8.55 -5.99 -3.84
N VAL A 7 7.40 -6.59 -4.18
CA VAL A 7 6.70 -6.28 -5.44
C VAL A 7 6.16 -4.85 -5.45
N PHE A 8 5.67 -4.36 -4.31
CA PHE A 8 5.30 -2.95 -4.14
C PHE A 8 6.48 -2.03 -4.45
N TYR A 9 7.63 -2.24 -3.79
CA TYR A 9 8.80 -1.37 -3.95
C TYR A 9 9.42 -1.44 -5.35
N ARG A 10 9.43 -2.61 -6.00
CA ARG A 10 9.96 -2.79 -7.36
C ARG A 10 9.15 -2.05 -8.43
N GLY A 11 7.88 -1.72 -8.16
CA GLY A 11 6.97 -1.04 -9.10
C GLY A 11 7.48 0.27 -9.70
N HIS A 12 8.49 0.88 -9.09
CA HIS A 12 9.13 2.08 -9.62
C HIS A 12 9.98 1.86 -10.88
N ASN A 13 10.59 0.68 -11.01
CA ASN A 13 11.59 0.42 -12.04
C ASN A 13 11.27 -0.83 -12.87
N GLU A 14 10.42 -1.71 -12.34
CA GLU A 14 10.09 -3.02 -12.92
C GLU A 14 8.60 -3.31 -12.71
N PRO A 15 8.03 -4.33 -13.38
CA PRO A 15 6.65 -4.73 -13.16
C PRO A 15 6.35 -4.99 -11.67
N GLY A 16 5.33 -4.32 -11.13
CA GLY A 16 5.00 -4.34 -9.71
C GLY A 16 4.05 -3.21 -9.33
N GLY A 17 4.16 -2.73 -8.09
CA GLY A 17 3.47 -1.52 -7.62
C GLY A 17 2.39 -1.75 -6.55
N GLY A 18 1.70 -0.67 -6.20
CA GLY A 18 0.73 -0.63 -5.11
C GLY A 18 -0.39 -1.66 -5.23
N PHE A 19 -1.01 -1.76 -6.41
CA PHE A 19 -2.18 -2.61 -6.63
C PHE A 19 -1.89 -4.10 -6.43
N ILE A 20 -0.94 -4.65 -7.18
CA ILE A 20 -0.56 -6.07 -7.07
C ILE A 20 0.06 -6.38 -5.70
N GLY A 21 0.82 -5.44 -5.13
CA GLY A 21 1.34 -5.57 -3.77
C GLY A 21 0.21 -5.74 -2.75
N GLY A 22 -0.83 -4.91 -2.83
CA GLY A 22 -2.00 -4.99 -1.94
C GLY A 22 -2.80 -6.28 -2.11
N LEU A 23 -2.96 -6.76 -3.34
CA LEU A 23 -3.58 -8.07 -3.61
C LEU A 23 -2.77 -9.23 -2.98
N MET A 24 -1.44 -9.20 -3.09
CA MET A 24 -0.59 -10.22 -2.50
C MET A 24 -0.60 -10.18 -0.96
N ALA A 25 -0.71 -8.99 -0.37
CA ALA A 25 -0.89 -8.84 1.08
C ALA A 25 -2.22 -9.47 1.53
N SER A 26 -3.28 -9.17 0.78
CA SER A 26 -4.61 -9.72 0.99
C SER A 26 -4.61 -11.23 0.90
N ALA A 27 -4.04 -11.80 -0.18
CA ALA A 27 -3.92 -13.25 -0.37
C ALA A 27 -3.23 -13.94 0.81
N GLY A 28 -2.17 -13.34 1.37
CA GLY A 28 -1.51 -13.88 2.56
C GLY A 28 -2.42 -13.95 3.79
N PHE A 29 -3.25 -12.93 4.01
CA PHE A 29 -4.22 -12.90 5.11
C PHE A 29 -5.42 -13.81 4.87
N ILE A 30 -5.87 -13.93 3.62
CA ILE A 30 -6.92 -14.86 3.22
C ILE A 30 -6.46 -16.31 3.43
N PHE A 31 -5.26 -16.67 2.99
CA PHE A 31 -4.70 -17.99 3.26
C PHE A 31 -4.56 -18.27 4.75
N TYR A 32 -4.18 -17.27 5.55
CA TYR A 32 -4.13 -17.40 6.99
C TYR A 32 -5.53 -17.65 7.58
N ALA A 33 -6.54 -16.92 7.14
CA ALA A 33 -7.93 -17.12 7.57
C ALA A 33 -8.45 -18.51 7.18
N MET A 34 -8.13 -19.00 5.98
CA MET A 34 -8.50 -20.35 5.53
C MET A 34 -7.82 -21.46 6.34
N ALA A 35 -6.59 -21.24 6.80
CA ALA A 35 -5.83 -22.24 7.55
C ALA A 35 -6.21 -22.29 9.04
N PHE A 36 -6.70 -21.19 9.61
CA PHE A 36 -7.00 -21.07 11.03
C PHE A 36 -8.47 -20.67 11.25
N ASP A 37 -8.75 -19.37 11.19
CA ASP A 37 -10.09 -18.79 11.20
C ASP A 37 -10.00 -17.29 10.83
N THR A 38 -11.12 -16.72 10.38
CA THR A 38 -11.31 -15.30 10.08
C THR A 38 -11.02 -14.41 11.30
N GLN A 39 -11.44 -14.81 12.50
CA GLN A 39 -11.23 -14.02 13.71
C GLN A 39 -9.75 -13.92 14.07
N GLU A 40 -9.00 -15.02 13.95
CA GLU A 40 -7.56 -15.02 14.17
C GLU A 40 -6.82 -14.18 13.14
N ALA A 41 -7.26 -14.21 11.88
CA ALA A 41 -6.72 -13.34 10.83
C ALA A 41 -6.93 -11.85 11.14
N ARG A 42 -8.13 -11.47 11.61
CA ARG A 42 -8.44 -10.08 12.04
C ARG A 42 -7.58 -9.67 13.23
N LYS A 43 -7.39 -10.53 14.24
CA LYS A 43 -6.50 -10.25 15.39
C LYS A 43 -5.05 -10.03 14.94
N LYS A 44 -4.56 -10.81 13.97
CA LYS A 44 -3.22 -10.64 13.39
C LYS A 44 -3.06 -9.34 12.60
N LEU A 45 -4.12 -8.88 11.93
CA LEU A 45 -4.10 -7.65 11.13
C LEU A 45 -3.95 -6.40 12.01
N LYS A 46 -4.45 -6.45 13.26
CA LYS A 46 -4.47 -5.36 14.26
C LYS A 46 -5.25 -4.10 13.88
N LEU A 47 -5.54 -3.90 12.59
CA LEU A 47 -6.32 -2.79 12.05
C LEU A 47 -7.59 -3.32 11.39
N ASN A 48 -8.67 -2.55 11.46
CA ASN A 48 -9.88 -2.87 10.71
C ASN A 48 -9.63 -2.64 9.20
N PRO A 49 -10.09 -3.54 8.31
CA PRO A 49 -10.06 -3.33 6.87
C PRO A 49 -10.56 -1.96 6.40
N LEU A 50 -11.61 -1.41 7.05
CA LEU A 50 -12.10 -0.05 6.78
C LEU A 50 -11.05 1.02 7.07
N THR A 51 -10.35 0.89 8.20
CA THR A 51 -9.29 1.83 8.59
C THR A 51 -8.15 1.80 7.58
N LEU A 52 -7.77 0.61 7.06
CA LEU A 52 -6.77 0.51 6.00
C LEU A 52 -7.18 1.26 4.73
N MET A 53 -8.46 1.14 4.33
CA MET A 53 -8.98 1.88 3.17
C MET A 53 -8.93 3.38 3.38
N VAL A 54 -9.40 3.88 4.53
CA VAL A 54 -9.37 5.31 4.85
C VAL A 54 -7.94 5.84 4.87
N LEU A 55 -7.02 5.12 5.54
CA LEU A 55 -5.61 5.48 5.56
C LEU A 55 -5.00 5.49 4.16
N GLY A 56 -5.34 4.51 3.33
CA GLY A 56 -4.88 4.44 1.94
C GLY A 56 -5.35 5.63 1.11
N LEU A 57 -6.64 5.95 1.16
CA LEU A 57 -7.21 7.10 0.44
C LEU A 57 -6.63 8.42 0.91
N VAL A 58 -6.51 8.62 2.23
CA VAL A 58 -5.88 9.82 2.80
C VAL A 58 -4.42 9.92 2.33
N THR A 59 -3.68 8.82 2.36
CA THR A 59 -2.28 8.78 1.90
C THR A 59 -2.18 9.18 0.42
N ALA A 60 -3.03 8.60 -0.45
CA ALA A 60 -3.06 8.92 -1.88
C ALA A 60 -3.43 10.37 -2.17
N VAL A 61 -4.35 10.97 -1.41
CA VAL A 61 -4.68 12.40 -1.56
C VAL A 61 -3.52 13.25 -1.07
N THR A 62 -2.95 12.95 0.11
CA THR A 62 -1.85 13.73 0.68
C THR A 62 -0.59 13.70 -0.18
N SER A 63 -0.37 12.66 -1.00
CA SER A 63 0.79 12.60 -1.90
C SER A 63 0.76 13.68 -3.00
N THR A 64 -0.38 14.29 -3.26
CA THR A 64 -0.53 15.36 -4.26
C THR A 64 -0.22 16.75 -3.71
N ILE A 65 -0.21 16.91 -2.38
CA ILE A 65 -0.03 18.20 -1.70
C ILE A 65 1.33 18.85 -2.06
N PRO A 66 2.47 18.13 -2.14
CA PRO A 66 3.74 18.74 -2.49
C PRO A 66 3.74 19.44 -3.86
N ALA A 67 3.04 18.89 -4.86
CA ALA A 67 2.94 19.49 -6.18
C ALA A 67 2.24 20.86 -6.14
N LEU A 68 1.20 20.99 -5.31
CA LEU A 68 0.48 22.25 -5.12
C LEU A 68 1.37 23.32 -4.49
N PHE A 69 2.17 22.96 -3.49
CA PHE A 69 3.13 23.89 -2.87
C PHE A 69 4.28 24.27 -3.80
N ALA A 70 4.65 23.40 -4.75
CA ALA A 70 5.64 23.68 -5.77
C ALA A 70 5.09 24.56 -6.94
N GLY A 71 3.78 24.85 -6.95
CA GLY A 71 3.13 25.57 -8.06
C GLY A 71 2.94 24.72 -9.32
N ASN A 72 3.13 23.41 -9.22
CA ASN A 72 2.99 22.46 -10.32
C ASN A 72 1.53 21.98 -10.44
N PRO A 73 1.12 21.46 -11.62
CA PRO A 73 -0.18 20.84 -11.78
C PRO A 73 -0.44 19.73 -10.73
N PHE A 74 -1.69 19.57 -10.32
CA PHE A 74 -2.11 18.48 -9.44
C PHE A 74 -1.67 17.11 -10.03
N PHE A 75 -1.26 16.17 -9.17
CA PHE A 75 -0.62 14.90 -9.53
C PHE A 75 0.78 14.97 -10.17
N THR A 76 1.42 16.14 -10.26
CA THR A 76 2.83 16.19 -10.67
C THR A 76 3.69 15.41 -9.67
N GLY A 77 4.52 14.50 -10.18
CA GLY A 77 5.43 13.70 -9.36
C GLY A 77 6.63 14.53 -8.91
N GLU A 78 6.72 14.79 -7.61
CA GLU A 78 7.84 15.49 -6.98
C GLU A 78 8.87 14.47 -6.49
N TRP A 79 10.15 14.73 -6.73
CA TRP A 79 11.24 13.80 -6.44
C TRP A 79 12.28 14.42 -5.51
N ILE A 80 12.68 13.67 -4.50
CA ILE A 80 13.75 14.01 -3.56
C ILE A 80 14.84 12.94 -3.68
N SER A 81 16.08 13.40 -3.88
CA SER A 81 17.25 12.52 -3.92
C SER A 81 18.01 12.64 -2.61
N ILE A 82 18.03 11.57 -1.83
CA ILE A 82 18.77 11.49 -0.56
C ILE A 82 20.06 10.73 -0.82
N ASN A 83 21.21 11.37 -0.61
CA ASN A 83 22.50 10.70 -0.69
C ASN A 83 22.79 9.98 0.63
N LEU A 84 22.75 8.65 0.63
CA LEU A 84 23.19 7.86 1.78
C LEU A 84 24.69 7.57 1.67
N ALA A 85 25.41 7.82 2.76
CA ALA A 85 26.87 7.68 2.81
C ALA A 85 27.39 6.28 2.40
N PHE A 86 26.57 5.23 2.56
CA PHE A 86 26.96 3.84 2.26
C PHE A 86 26.08 3.11 1.24
N ALA A 87 24.95 3.70 0.82
CA ALA A 87 23.93 3.01 0.00
C ALA A 87 23.60 3.72 -1.34
N GLY A 88 24.39 4.74 -1.71
CA GLY A 88 24.16 5.53 -2.92
C GLY A 88 23.01 6.53 -2.79
N THR A 89 22.49 7.00 -3.93
CA THR A 89 21.42 7.99 -3.99
C THR A 89 20.05 7.31 -3.99
N LEU A 90 19.29 7.48 -2.92
CA LEU A 90 17.91 7.03 -2.83
C LEU A 90 16.99 8.10 -3.44
N LYS A 91 16.33 7.76 -4.55
CA LYS A 91 15.30 8.61 -5.16
C LYS A 91 13.94 8.23 -4.59
N LEU A 92 13.36 9.11 -3.79
CA LEU A 92 12.00 8.99 -3.29
C LEU A 92 11.13 10.03 -4.00
N GLY A 93 9.95 9.62 -4.45
CA GLY A 93 9.02 10.54 -5.09
C GLY A 93 7.62 10.43 -4.52
N THR A 94 6.82 11.47 -4.69
CA THR A 94 5.39 11.43 -4.38
C THR A 94 4.61 10.33 -5.10
N PRO A 95 5.03 9.83 -6.30
CA PRO A 95 4.40 8.64 -6.88
C PRO A 95 4.52 7.38 -6.00
N LEU A 96 5.61 7.20 -5.25
CA LEU A 96 5.74 6.08 -4.30
C LEU A 96 4.72 6.18 -3.17
N LEU A 97 4.52 7.40 -2.67
CA LEU A 97 3.55 7.67 -1.61
C LEU A 97 2.10 7.47 -2.11
N PHE A 98 1.83 7.87 -3.36
CA PHE A 98 0.55 7.59 -4.01
C PHE A 98 0.29 6.08 -4.10
N ASP A 99 1.26 5.32 -4.60
CA ASP A 99 1.17 3.87 -4.73
C ASP A 99 1.04 3.17 -3.37
N LEU A 100 1.64 3.71 -2.30
CA LEU A 100 1.42 3.23 -0.93
C LEU A 100 -0.06 3.42 -0.52
N GLY A 101 -0.67 4.54 -0.89
CA GLY A 101 -2.09 4.77 -0.69
C GLY A 101 -2.95 3.75 -1.43
N VAL A 102 -2.61 3.45 -2.69
CA VAL A 102 -3.26 2.39 -3.49
C VAL A 102 -3.09 1.02 -2.82
N TYR A 103 -1.88 0.68 -2.38
CA TYR A 103 -1.57 -0.58 -1.69
C TYR A 103 -2.46 -0.80 -0.46
N LEU A 104 -2.54 0.20 0.42
CA LEU A 104 -3.35 0.13 1.65
C LEU A 104 -4.84 0.04 1.33
N THR A 105 -5.31 0.77 0.33
CA THR A 105 -6.71 0.75 -0.10
C THR A 105 -7.10 -0.62 -0.65
N VAL A 106 -6.29 -1.19 -1.55
CA VAL A 106 -6.51 -2.52 -2.14
C VAL A 106 -6.46 -3.59 -1.05
N TRP A 107 -5.50 -3.50 -0.13
CA TRP A 107 -5.41 -4.45 0.97
C TRP A 107 -6.65 -4.40 1.89
N GLY A 108 -7.10 -3.19 2.23
CA GLY A 108 -8.31 -2.99 3.03
C GLY A 108 -9.58 -3.52 2.35
N ILE A 109 -9.84 -3.14 1.10
CA ILE A 109 -11.08 -3.52 0.41
C ILE A 109 -11.18 -5.02 0.19
N MET A 110 -10.08 -5.67 -0.19
CA MET A 110 -10.06 -7.11 -0.44
C MET A 110 -10.30 -7.91 0.83
N LEU A 111 -9.69 -7.52 1.96
CA LEU A 111 -9.95 -8.17 3.23
C LEU A 111 -11.37 -7.92 3.73
N MET A 112 -11.91 -6.71 3.53
CA MET A 112 -13.29 -6.43 3.89
C MET A 112 -14.26 -7.34 3.14
N ILE A 113 -14.10 -7.47 1.82
CA ILE A 113 -14.95 -8.32 0.99
C ILE A 113 -14.82 -9.79 1.43
N ILE A 114 -13.60 -10.31 1.50
CA ILE A 114 -13.39 -11.75 1.72
C ILE A 114 -13.74 -12.17 3.14
N PHE A 115 -13.39 -11.39 4.17
CA PHE A 115 -13.75 -11.74 5.54
C PHE A 115 -15.26 -11.72 5.74
N ASN A 116 -16.00 -10.78 5.14
CA ASN A 116 -17.45 -10.79 5.22
C ASN A 116 -18.04 -12.03 4.53
N ILE A 117 -17.53 -12.41 3.35
CA ILE A 117 -17.98 -13.62 2.64
C ILE A 117 -17.68 -14.90 3.43
N MET A 118 -16.55 -14.96 4.14
CA MET A 118 -16.16 -16.14 4.92
C MET A 118 -16.92 -16.27 6.26
N GLU A 119 -17.53 -15.18 6.72
CA GLU A 119 -18.28 -15.13 7.99
C GLU A 119 -19.79 -15.36 7.81
N GLU A 120 -20.29 -15.30 6.57
CA GLU A 120 -21.65 -15.73 6.19
C GLU A 120 -21.78 -17.25 6.07
#